data_AF-A0ABD1DV93-F1
#
_entry.id   AF-A0ABD1DV93-F1
#
_cell.length_a   1.000
_cell.length_b   1.000
_cell.length_c   1.000
_cell.angle_alpha   90.00
_cell.angle_beta   90.00
_cell.angle_gamma   90.00
#
_symmetry.space_group_name_H-M   'P 1'
#
loop_
_entity.id
_entity.type
_entity.pdbx_description
1 polymer ?
#
loop_
_entity_poly.entity_id
_entity_poly.type
_entity_poly.pdbx_seq_one_letter_code
_entity_poly.pdbx_strand_id
1 'polypeptide(L)'
;MLQRNGLMGRERRNSEKSGADIKEVPARNYTPLQFENSLGKLQCGSVTAPRKIIDQDVVAETGTNSGIPLSSEVLSQRKSRQILLHVESLYKVLLKLEDLANPLAIEAKQLLKEKKERERLMALERGQQVDEQNNLTAANGTDGEEETFHSLLEKLVSGLTPDGVLLVMSVRKGKILLKRIQAVLKDVPFRWILWCTILASLAVLPKRERDDPEELLSPLFAQFESHVKYSSIGELLPLLDTFLNSDKLFPLVSKCRFLLTTVLTLVDRMEHLHDALTPEVADRWKAFLRELSRAVSGVGVGPQKVLLKLDPDCKILGTLRNHFQRHPSLDLELKLLALVSVGDKK
;
A
#
# COMPACT_ATOMS: atom_id res chain seq x y z
N MET A 1 -24.06 67.70 -13.86
CA MET A 1 -25.47 67.57 -14.29
C MET A 1 -26.09 66.40 -13.54
N LEU A 2 -27.20 66.67 -12.85
CA LEU A 2 -28.03 65.72 -12.13
C LEU A 2 -29.02 64.99 -13.06
N GLN A 3 -29.40 63.76 -12.70
CA GLN A 3 -30.72 63.06 -12.82
C GLN A 3 -30.44 61.55 -12.73
N ARG A 4 -30.86 60.73 -11.76
CA ARG A 4 -32.10 60.50 -10.98
C ARG A 4 -33.27 59.87 -11.77
N ASN A 5 -33.54 58.61 -11.40
CA ASN A 5 -34.81 57.86 -11.37
C ASN A 5 -35.42 57.24 -12.65
N GLY A 6 -35.98 56.03 -12.47
CA GLY A 6 -37.04 55.43 -13.29
C GLY A 6 -36.92 53.90 -13.37
N LEU A 7 -37.23 53.13 -12.33
CA LEU A 7 -38.54 52.49 -12.14
C LEU A 7 -39.20 52.01 -13.45
N MET A 8 -38.80 50.82 -13.91
CA MET A 8 -39.67 49.92 -14.70
C MET A 8 -39.82 48.66 -13.84
N GLY A 9 -41.00 48.10 -13.57
CA GLY A 9 -42.31 48.22 -14.18
C GLY A 9 -42.96 46.88 -13.86
N ARG A 10 -43.63 46.81 -12.71
CA ARG A 10 -44.42 45.64 -12.28
C ARG A 10 -45.53 45.43 -13.31
N GLU A 11 -45.39 44.47 -14.21
CA GLU A 11 -46.54 43.91 -14.92
C GLU A 11 -47.09 42.73 -14.11
N ARG A 12 -48.07 43.07 -13.25
CA ARG A 12 -49.03 42.11 -12.72
C ARG A 12 -50.00 41.76 -13.86
N ARG A 13 -49.85 40.58 -14.48
CA ARG A 13 -50.93 40.00 -15.29
C ARG A 13 -51.83 39.18 -14.39
N ASN A 14 -52.87 39.85 -13.89
CA ASN A 14 -54.07 39.23 -13.37
C ASN A 14 -54.94 38.83 -14.57
N SER A 15 -55.30 37.55 -14.69
CA SER A 15 -56.43 37.13 -15.51
C SER A 15 -57.42 36.43 -14.59
N GLU A 16 -58.40 37.19 -14.12
CA GLU A 16 -59.64 36.64 -13.61
C GLU A 16 -60.49 36.15 -14.79
N LYS A 17 -60.84 34.87 -14.77
CA LYS A 17 -62.05 34.37 -15.41
C LYS A 17 -62.70 33.33 -14.50
N SER A 18 -63.66 33.84 -13.71
CA SER A 18 -65.00 33.28 -13.48
C SER A 18 -65.15 31.75 -13.32
N GLY A 19 -65.28 31.35 -12.05
CA GLY A 19 -66.34 30.50 -11.48
C GLY A 19 -66.83 29.25 -12.22
N ALA A 20 -66.51 28.08 -11.65
CA ALA A 20 -67.47 27.00 -11.34
C ALA A 20 -66.74 25.83 -10.65
N ASP A 21 -67.35 25.35 -9.56
CA ASP A 21 -67.17 24.09 -8.86
C ASP A 21 -65.79 23.60 -8.39
N ILE A 22 -65.71 23.51 -7.07
CA ILE A 22 -64.76 22.72 -6.29
C ILE A 22 -64.97 21.24 -6.65
N LYS A 23 -64.00 20.66 -7.36
CA LYS A 23 -63.71 19.22 -7.25
C LYS A 23 -62.29 19.09 -6.71
N GLU A 24 -62.17 18.44 -5.55
CA GLU A 24 -60.92 18.09 -4.89
C GLU A 24 -59.92 17.53 -5.90
N VAL A 25 -58.83 18.25 -6.12
CA VAL A 25 -57.66 17.74 -6.83
C VAL A 25 -56.93 16.84 -5.82
N PRO A 26 -56.78 15.53 -6.07
CA PRO A 26 -56.07 14.67 -5.13
C PRO A 26 -54.63 15.18 -5.02
N ALA A 27 -54.08 15.16 -3.80
CA ALA A 27 -52.70 15.55 -3.54
C ALA A 27 -51.79 14.84 -4.55
N ARG A 28 -51.16 15.62 -5.42
CA ARG A 28 -50.13 15.09 -6.31
C ARG A 28 -48.96 14.67 -5.43
N ASN A 29 -48.92 13.39 -5.07
CA ASN A 29 -47.73 12.79 -4.50
C ASN A 29 -46.59 13.03 -5.48
N TYR A 30 -45.62 13.83 -5.07
CA TYR A 30 -44.40 14.06 -5.81
C TYR A 30 -43.65 12.73 -5.86
N THR A 31 -43.64 12.09 -7.03
CA THR A 31 -42.74 10.97 -7.29
C THR A 31 -41.38 11.58 -7.59
N PRO A 32 -40.37 11.41 -6.71
CA PRO A 32 -39.05 11.95 -6.97
C PRO A 32 -38.50 11.36 -8.28
N LEU A 33 -37.86 12.20 -9.09
CA LEU A 33 -37.25 11.80 -10.35
C LEU A 33 -36.19 10.74 -10.08
N GLN A 34 -36.46 9.49 -10.45
CA GLN A 34 -35.53 8.39 -10.35
C GLN A 34 -34.59 8.45 -11.56
N PHE A 35 -33.34 8.83 -11.32
CA PHE A 35 -32.30 8.74 -12.33
C PHE A 35 -31.60 7.38 -12.20
N GLU A 36 -32.08 6.38 -12.92
CA GLU A 36 -31.26 5.19 -13.15
C GLU A 36 -30.18 5.51 -14.18
N ASN A 37 -28.93 5.14 -13.87
CA ASN A 37 -27.74 5.29 -14.73
C ASN A 37 -27.27 6.72 -15.07
N SER A 38 -27.56 7.76 -14.27
CA SER A 38 -26.91 9.06 -14.48
C SER A 38 -25.49 9.07 -13.88
N LEU A 39 -24.48 9.16 -14.76
CA LEU A 39 -23.06 9.31 -14.41
C LEU A 39 -22.71 10.75 -13.98
N GLY A 40 -23.69 11.54 -13.56
CA GLY A 40 -23.58 12.97 -13.26
C GLY A 40 -23.88 13.28 -11.79
N LYS A 41 -23.16 14.24 -11.21
CA LYS A 41 -23.40 14.73 -9.84
C LYS A 41 -24.80 15.34 -9.74
N LEU A 42 -25.64 14.82 -8.84
CA LEU A 42 -26.92 15.43 -8.48
C LEU A 42 -26.65 16.72 -7.69
N GLN A 43 -26.80 17.87 -8.34
CA GLN A 43 -26.86 19.16 -7.65
C GLN A 43 -28.31 19.43 -7.24
N CYS A 44 -28.61 19.20 -5.97
CA CYS A 44 -29.90 19.57 -5.38
C CYS A 44 -29.82 21.02 -4.86
N GLY A 45 -30.52 21.94 -5.51
CA GLY A 45 -30.64 23.33 -5.04
C GLY A 45 -31.81 23.47 -4.07
N SER A 46 -31.54 23.93 -2.84
CA SER A 46 -32.61 24.29 -1.91
C SER A 46 -33.20 25.66 -2.26
N VAL A 47 -34.53 25.77 -2.27
CA VAL A 47 -35.26 27.04 -2.44
C VAL A 47 -34.90 28.05 -1.34
N THR A 48 -34.49 27.58 -0.15
CA THR A 48 -34.11 28.44 0.98
C THR A 48 -32.64 28.87 0.96
N ALA A 49 -31.79 28.28 0.12
CA ALA A 49 -30.36 28.62 0.03
C ALA A 49 -29.79 28.40 -1.39
N PRO A 50 -30.19 29.21 -2.38
CA PRO A 50 -29.89 28.96 -3.80
C PRO A 50 -28.41 29.09 -4.20
N ARG A 51 -27.53 29.58 -3.31
CA ARG A 51 -26.08 29.74 -3.56
C ARG A 51 -25.21 28.67 -2.89
N LYS A 52 -25.80 27.69 -2.19
CA LYS A 52 -25.07 26.60 -1.54
C LYS A 52 -25.32 25.33 -2.35
N ILE A 53 -24.32 24.90 -3.13
CA ILE A 53 -24.33 23.59 -3.77
C ILE A 53 -24.26 22.56 -2.64
N ILE A 54 -25.31 21.76 -2.47
CA ILE A 54 -25.33 20.66 -1.50
C ILE A 54 -24.83 19.43 -2.25
N ASP A 55 -23.59 19.01 -1.99
CA ASP A 55 -23.10 17.70 -2.43
C ASP A 55 -23.86 16.63 -1.65
N GLN A 56 -24.89 16.06 -2.28
CA GLN A 56 -25.56 14.89 -1.74
C GLN A 56 -24.71 13.67 -2.11
N ASP A 57 -23.77 13.33 -1.23
CA ASP A 57 -23.18 11.98 -1.27
C ASP A 57 -24.33 10.97 -1.20
N VAL A 58 -24.28 9.95 -2.05
CA VAL A 58 -25.19 8.80 -1.98
C VAL A 58 -24.85 8.05 -0.69
N VAL A 59 -25.42 8.54 0.42
CA VAL A 59 -25.46 7.83 1.69
C VAL A 59 -26.38 6.64 1.42
N ALA A 60 -25.78 5.49 1.12
CA ALA A 60 -26.49 4.23 1.29
C ALA A 60 -26.83 4.15 2.78
N GLU A 61 -28.09 4.35 3.12
CA GLU A 61 -28.61 4.25 4.47
C GLU A 61 -28.18 2.90 5.07
N THR A 62 -27.24 2.94 6.01
CA THR A 62 -26.99 1.83 6.91
C THR A 62 -28.14 1.78 7.90
N GLY A 63 -29.22 1.11 7.52
CA GLY A 63 -30.31 0.81 8.44
C GLY A 63 -31.68 1.00 7.84
N THR A 64 -32.09 0.08 6.97
CA THR A 64 -33.43 -0.52 7.01
C THR A 64 -33.51 -1.63 5.97
N ASN A 65 -34.19 -2.71 6.37
CA ASN A 65 -34.46 -3.94 5.64
C ASN A 65 -35.01 -3.72 4.23
N SER A 66 -34.15 -3.41 3.27
CA SER A 66 -34.44 -3.55 1.84
C SER A 66 -33.33 -4.39 1.23
N GLY A 67 -33.64 -5.66 0.96
CA GLY A 67 -32.74 -6.66 0.39
C GLY A 67 -32.41 -6.40 -1.08
N ILE A 68 -32.00 -5.18 -1.41
CA ILE A 68 -31.48 -4.84 -2.74
C ILE A 68 -29.99 -5.22 -2.73
N PRO A 69 -29.57 -6.20 -3.54
CA PRO A 69 -28.16 -6.55 -3.62
C PRO A 69 -27.39 -5.36 -4.16
N LEU A 70 -26.49 -4.79 -3.34
CA LEU A 70 -25.51 -3.80 -3.80
C LEU A 70 -24.78 -4.38 -5.02
N SER A 71 -24.72 -3.61 -6.11
CA SER A 71 -24.01 -4.05 -7.30
C SER A 71 -22.54 -4.33 -6.96
N SER A 72 -22.01 -5.41 -7.53
CA SER A 72 -20.62 -5.85 -7.34
C SER A 72 -19.60 -4.72 -7.59
N GLU A 73 -19.91 -3.82 -8.53
CA GLU A 73 -19.09 -2.66 -8.87
C GLU A 73 -18.98 -1.62 -7.74
N VAL A 74 -20.08 -1.31 -7.04
CA VAL A 74 -20.08 -0.36 -5.92
C VAL A 74 -19.29 -0.92 -4.74
N LEU A 75 -19.42 -2.21 -4.46
CA LEU A 75 -18.64 -2.89 -3.43
C LEU A 75 -17.15 -2.92 -3.78
N SER A 76 -16.80 -3.15 -5.04
CA SER A 76 -15.42 -3.12 -5.54
C SER A 76 -14.81 -1.72 -5.43
N GLN A 77 -15.56 -0.67 -5.79
CA GLN A 77 -15.09 0.72 -5.64
C GLN A 77 -14.87 1.09 -4.16
N ARG A 78 -15.77 0.69 -3.25
CA ARG A 78 -15.59 0.93 -1.81
C ARG A 78 -14.32 0.26 -1.27
N LYS A 79 -14.09 -1.00 -1.65
CA LYS A 79 -12.86 -1.73 -1.28
C LYS A 79 -11.62 -1.05 -1.85
N SER A 80 -11.65 -0.63 -3.11
CA SER A 80 -10.54 0.10 -3.75
C SER A 80 -10.23 1.41 -3.02
N ARG A 81 -11.25 2.20 -2.67
CA ARG A 81 -11.07 3.44 -1.90
C ARG A 81 -10.45 3.18 -0.53
N GLN A 82 -10.89 2.13 0.17
CA GLN A 82 -10.32 1.76 1.48
C GLN A 82 -8.83 1.38 1.37
N ILE A 83 -8.45 0.62 0.34
CA ILE A 83 -7.04 0.27 0.07
C ILE A 83 -6.21 1.53 -0.12
N LEU A 84 -6.68 2.47 -0.96
CA LEU A 84 -5.95 3.71 -1.24
C LEU A 84 -5.81 4.58 0.01
N LEU A 85 -6.89 4.74 0.80
CA LEU A 85 -6.84 5.50 2.05
C LEU A 85 -5.85 4.89 3.06
N HIS A 86 -5.81 3.56 3.14
CA HIS A 86 -4.87 2.85 4.00
C HIS A 86 -3.41 3.04 3.53
N VAL A 87 -3.16 2.99 2.22
CA VAL A 87 -1.82 3.28 1.68
C VAL A 87 -1.41 4.72 1.94
N GLU A 88 -2.32 5.70 1.77
CA GLU A 88 -2.02 7.11 2.09
C GLU A 88 -1.76 7.32 3.58
N SER A 89 -2.49 6.66 4.48
CA SER A 89 -2.26 6.80 5.93
C SER A 89 -0.87 6.28 6.31
N LEU A 90 -0.47 5.12 5.78
CA LEU A 90 0.88 4.58 5.97
C LEU A 90 1.97 5.49 5.37
N TYR A 91 1.73 6.08 4.20
CA TYR A 91 2.66 7.07 3.61
C TYR A 91 2.88 8.28 4.50
N LYS A 92 1.82 8.81 5.12
CA LYS A 92 1.94 9.95 6.04
C LYS A 92 2.83 9.61 7.24
N VAL A 93 2.68 8.40 7.79
CA VAL A 93 3.51 7.94 8.92
C VAL A 93 4.97 7.73 8.45
N LEU A 94 5.17 7.10 7.29
CA LEU A 94 6.50 6.87 6.74
C LEU A 94 7.25 8.18 6.48
N LEU A 95 6.60 9.18 5.87
CA LEU A 95 7.25 10.47 5.58
C LEU A 95 7.74 11.14 6.86
N LYS A 96 6.95 11.11 7.93
CA LYS A 96 7.37 11.62 9.24
C LYS A 96 8.58 10.85 9.78
N LEU A 97 8.62 9.52 9.62
CA LEU A 97 9.77 8.69 10.03
C LEU A 97 11.04 9.02 9.25
N GLU A 98 10.93 9.21 7.93
CA GLU A 98 12.06 9.58 7.09
C GLU A 98 12.56 11.01 7.40
N ASP A 99 11.65 11.95 7.68
CA ASP A 99 11.98 13.32 8.06
C ASP A 99 12.77 13.38 9.38
N LEU A 100 12.50 12.46 10.34
CA LEU A 100 13.29 12.36 11.58
C LEU A 100 14.75 11.98 11.33
N ALA A 101 15.06 11.30 10.22
CA ALA A 101 16.41 10.90 9.85
C ALA A 101 17.06 11.85 8.83
N ASN A 102 16.31 12.78 8.25
CA ASN A 102 16.79 13.66 7.18
C ASN A 102 17.25 15.03 7.73
N PRO A 103 18.55 15.38 7.64
CA PRO A 103 19.08 16.62 8.20
C PRO A 103 18.40 17.88 7.64
N LEU A 104 18.05 17.87 6.35
CA LEU A 104 17.38 19.01 5.71
C LEU A 104 15.94 19.18 6.24
N ALA A 105 15.24 18.09 6.53
CA ALA A 105 13.90 18.14 7.09
C ALA A 105 13.91 18.63 8.54
N ILE A 106 14.92 18.22 9.31
CA ILE A 106 15.14 18.69 10.69
C ILE A 106 15.38 20.20 10.70
N GLU A 107 16.29 20.70 9.85
CA GLU A 107 16.58 22.13 9.73
C GLU A 107 15.34 22.93 9.27
N ALA A 108 14.62 22.45 8.25
CA ALA A 108 13.39 23.08 7.80
C ALA A 108 12.32 23.15 8.90
N LYS A 109 12.18 22.09 9.72
CA LYS A 109 11.25 22.05 10.85
C LYS A 109 11.66 23.02 11.95
N GLN A 110 12.96 23.17 12.22
CA GLN A 110 13.49 24.16 13.18
C GLN A 110 13.21 25.59 12.70
N LEU A 111 13.52 25.90 11.44
CA LEU A 111 13.24 27.22 10.85
C LEU A 111 11.74 27.57 10.88
N LEU A 112 10.87 26.59 10.63
CA LEU A 112 9.42 26.80 10.68
C LEU A 112 8.93 27.03 12.12
N LYS A 113 9.50 26.33 13.11
CA LYS A 113 9.23 26.58 14.54
C LYS A 113 9.70 27.98 14.95
N GLU A 114 10.91 28.38 14.59
CA GLU A 114 11.45 29.73 14.86
C GLU A 114 10.60 30.82 14.20
N LYS A 115 10.16 30.60 12.96
CA LYS A 115 9.26 31.52 12.26
C LYS A 115 7.90 31.63 12.98
N LYS A 116 7.29 30.51 13.37
CA LYS A 116 6.01 30.46 14.10
C LYS A 116 6.13 31.15 15.47
N GLU A 117 7.23 30.95 16.17
CA GLU A 117 7.51 31.61 17.45
C GLU A 117 7.71 33.12 17.28
N ARG A 118 8.46 33.54 16.26
CA ARG A 118 8.64 34.96 15.92
C ARG A 118 7.32 35.64 15.57
N GLU A 119 6.46 34.97 14.78
CA GLU A 119 5.12 35.47 14.46
C GLU A 119 4.23 35.56 15.71
N ARG A 120 4.31 34.57 16.61
CA ARG A 120 3.58 34.58 17.89
C ARG A 120 4.01 35.73 18.80
N LEU A 121 5.32 35.99 18.90
CA LEU A 121 5.87 37.12 19.66
C LEU A 121 5.40 38.46 19.06
N MET A 122 5.47 38.62 17.74
CA MET A 122 4.99 39.84 17.07
C MET A 122 3.46 40.04 17.22
N ALA A 123 2.67 38.97 17.23
CA ALA A 123 1.22 39.05 17.45
C ALA A 123 0.88 39.48 18.89
N LEU A 124 1.65 38.99 19.88
CA LEU A 124 1.51 39.36 21.28
C LEU A 124 1.90 40.83 21.52
N GLU A 125 2.98 41.30 20.88
CA GLU A 125 3.41 42.71 20.93
C GLU A 125 2.40 43.67 20.29
N ARG A 126 1.63 43.20 19.29
CA ARG A 126 0.57 43.99 18.64
C ARG A 126 -0.77 43.99 19.38
N GLY A 127 -0.87 43.32 20.53
CA GLY A 127 -2.09 43.27 21.32
C GLY A 127 -3.28 42.58 20.63
N GLN A 128 -3.04 41.80 19.57
CA GLN A 128 -4.08 41.02 18.91
C GLN A 128 -4.34 39.75 19.72
N GLN A 129 -5.58 39.57 20.22
CA GLN A 129 -6.03 38.27 20.71
C GLN A 129 -5.95 37.28 19.55
N VAL A 130 -5.19 36.21 19.72
CA VAL A 130 -5.07 35.14 18.74
C VAL A 130 -6.37 34.34 18.80
N ASP A 131 -7.24 34.50 17.80
CA ASP A 131 -8.46 33.69 17.67
C ASP A 131 -8.09 32.20 17.56
N GLU A 132 -8.24 31.46 18.66
CA GLU A 132 -8.01 30.02 18.75
C GLU A 132 -8.92 29.20 17.81
N GLN A 133 -9.99 29.81 17.29
CA GLN A 133 -11.02 29.13 16.49
C GLN A 133 -10.56 28.78 15.06
N ASN A 134 -9.61 29.53 14.47
CA ASN A 134 -9.14 29.28 13.09
C ASN A 134 -7.96 28.31 13.00
N ASN A 135 -7.46 27.81 14.14
CA ASN A 135 -6.40 26.81 14.18
C ASN A 135 -6.92 25.37 13.99
N LEU A 136 -8.24 25.15 14.05
CA LEU A 136 -8.86 23.81 14.02
C LEU A 136 -8.74 23.10 12.66
N THR A 137 -8.53 23.81 11.55
CA THR A 137 -8.37 23.20 10.22
C THR A 137 -6.91 22.91 9.86
N ALA A 138 -5.94 23.51 10.56
CA ALA A 138 -4.52 23.16 10.48
C ALA A 138 -4.09 22.13 11.55
N ALA A 139 -4.93 21.91 12.57
CA ALA A 139 -4.71 21.03 13.72
C ALA A 139 -5.06 19.54 13.47
N ASN A 140 -4.70 18.98 12.32
CA ASN A 140 -4.55 17.52 12.19
C ASN A 140 -3.17 17.03 12.70
N GLY A 141 -2.35 17.94 13.24
CA GLY A 141 -1.25 17.60 14.14
C GLY A 141 -1.72 17.85 15.57
N THR A 142 -1.71 16.79 16.38
CA THR A 142 -1.72 16.88 17.85
C THR A 142 -0.60 17.83 18.28
N ASP A 143 -0.94 19.10 18.51
CA ASP A 143 -0.05 20.12 19.06
C ASP A 143 0.16 19.75 20.54
N GLY A 144 1.31 19.12 20.85
CA GLY A 144 1.71 18.87 22.24
C GLY A 144 2.81 17.83 22.43
N GLU A 145 2.82 16.76 21.63
CA GLU A 145 3.82 15.69 21.76
C GLU A 145 4.65 15.60 20.47
N GLU A 146 5.96 15.83 20.58
CA GLU A 146 6.86 15.49 19.49
C GLU A 146 6.73 13.99 19.21
N GLU A 147 6.14 13.65 18.06
CA GLU A 147 6.02 12.26 17.63
C GLU A 147 7.42 11.63 17.54
N THR A 148 7.73 10.77 18.51
CA THR A 148 8.99 10.04 18.57
C THR A 148 9.08 8.97 17.48
N PHE A 149 10.30 8.55 17.14
CA PHE A 149 10.51 7.45 16.20
C PHE A 149 9.74 6.19 16.62
N HIS A 150 9.72 5.89 17.92
CA HIS A 150 9.03 4.72 18.46
C HIS A 150 7.50 4.79 18.27
N SER A 151 6.86 5.92 18.60
CA SER A 151 5.41 6.05 18.46
C SER A 151 4.96 6.03 16.99
N LEU A 152 5.75 6.62 16.09
CA LEU A 152 5.50 6.52 14.65
C LEU A 152 5.72 5.10 14.14
N LEU A 153 6.73 4.39 14.64
CA LEU A 153 6.96 2.99 14.30
C LEU A 153 5.79 2.10 14.76
N GLU A 154 5.26 2.28 15.97
CA GLU A 154 4.07 1.56 16.43
C GLU A 154 2.84 1.85 15.56
N LYS A 155 2.61 3.11 15.19
CA LYS A 155 1.55 3.49 14.24
C LYS A 155 1.75 2.81 12.89
N LEU A 156 2.99 2.73 12.40
CA LEU A 156 3.30 2.05 11.13
C LEU A 156 3.04 0.54 11.24
N VAL A 157 3.55 -0.10 12.29
CA VAL A 157 3.42 -1.54 12.54
C VAL A 157 1.96 -1.95 12.68
N SER A 158 1.14 -1.18 13.40
CA SER A 158 -0.29 -1.48 13.55
C SER A 158 -1.08 -1.44 12.24
N GLY A 159 -0.60 -0.70 11.23
CA GLY A 159 -1.17 -0.72 9.89
C GLY A 159 -0.59 -1.82 8.98
N LEU A 160 0.48 -2.50 9.37
CA LEU A 160 1.14 -3.56 8.60
C LEU A 160 0.77 -4.96 9.12
N THR A 161 -0.52 -5.18 9.37
CA THR A 161 -1.07 -6.52 9.65
C THR A 161 -1.04 -7.40 8.39
N PRO A 162 -1.22 -8.74 8.48
CA PRO A 162 -1.24 -9.61 7.30
C PRO A 162 -2.22 -9.17 6.20
N ASP A 163 -3.43 -8.75 6.60
CA ASP A 163 -4.42 -8.19 5.66
C ASP A 163 -3.95 -6.84 5.13
N GLY A 164 -3.42 -5.96 5.99
CA GLY A 164 -2.87 -4.66 5.57
C GLY A 164 -1.78 -4.80 4.52
N VAL A 165 -0.81 -5.69 4.74
CA VAL A 165 0.27 -5.97 3.78
C VAL A 165 -0.27 -6.53 2.46
N LEU A 166 -1.28 -7.41 2.50
CA LEU A 166 -1.94 -7.90 1.28
C LEU A 166 -2.59 -6.77 0.49
N LEU A 167 -3.31 -5.86 1.17
CA LEU A 167 -3.92 -4.69 0.54
C LEU A 167 -2.85 -3.76 -0.06
N VAL A 168 -1.77 -3.49 0.67
CA VAL A 168 -0.66 -2.65 0.21
C VAL A 168 0.05 -3.28 -1.00
N MET A 169 0.29 -4.59 -1.00
CA MET A 169 0.90 -5.30 -2.12
C MET A 169 0.02 -5.33 -3.39
N SER A 170 -1.30 -5.17 -3.25
CA SER A 170 -2.26 -5.20 -4.36
C SER A 170 -2.24 -3.94 -5.24
N VAL A 171 -1.51 -2.89 -4.84
CA VAL A 171 -1.44 -1.62 -5.58
C VAL A 171 -0.01 -1.18 -5.83
N ARG A 172 0.23 -0.55 -6.99
CA ARG A 172 1.56 -0.05 -7.41
C ARG A 172 2.22 0.84 -6.35
N LYS A 173 1.49 1.85 -5.87
CA LYS A 173 2.00 2.80 -4.87
C LYS A 173 2.34 2.10 -3.55
N GLY A 174 1.62 1.03 -3.21
CA GLY A 174 1.88 0.24 -2.00
C GLY A 174 3.12 -0.65 -2.09
N LYS A 175 3.44 -1.22 -3.26
CA LYS A 175 4.72 -1.93 -3.46
C LYS A 175 5.93 -0.98 -3.28
N ILE A 176 5.84 0.24 -3.81
CA ILE A 176 6.85 1.28 -3.65
C ILE A 176 6.95 1.72 -2.17
N LEU A 177 5.82 1.82 -1.48
CA LEU A 177 5.76 2.10 -0.06
C LEU A 177 6.52 1.04 0.75
N LEU A 178 6.26 -0.24 0.52
CA LEU A 178 6.92 -1.34 1.23
C LEU A 178 8.44 -1.31 1.07
N LYS A 179 8.94 -0.97 -0.12
CA LYS A 179 10.38 -0.76 -0.33
C LYS A 179 10.93 0.30 0.63
N ARG A 180 10.28 1.46 0.72
CA ARG A 180 10.74 2.57 1.58
C ARG A 180 10.60 2.25 3.06
N ILE A 181 9.50 1.58 3.45
CA ILE A 181 9.33 1.05 4.80
C ILE A 181 10.48 0.12 5.15
N GLN A 182 10.84 -0.84 4.29
CA GLN A 182 11.95 -1.75 4.55
C GLN A 182 13.29 -1.01 4.74
N ALA A 183 13.54 0.05 3.98
CA ALA A 183 14.74 0.87 4.14
C ALA A 183 14.81 1.57 5.51
N VAL A 184 13.67 2.05 6.03
CA VAL A 184 13.59 2.64 7.39
C VAL A 184 13.76 1.56 8.47
N LEU A 185 13.24 0.36 8.23
CA LEU A 185 13.32 -0.78 9.15
C LEU A 185 14.68 -1.49 9.13
N LYS A 186 15.70 -0.98 8.43
CA LYS A 186 16.98 -1.66 8.23
C LYS A 186 17.65 -2.14 9.51
N ASP A 187 17.44 -1.48 10.66
CA ASP A 187 18.00 -1.84 11.98
C ASP A 187 16.92 -2.28 12.99
N VAL A 188 15.67 -2.43 12.53
CA VAL A 188 14.52 -2.76 13.38
C VAL A 188 14.17 -4.24 13.22
N PRO A 189 14.03 -5.03 14.31
CA PRO A 189 13.71 -6.46 14.24
C PRO A 189 12.43 -6.79 13.46
N PHE A 190 11.45 -5.87 13.50
CA PHE A 190 10.18 -5.99 12.76
C PHE A 190 10.37 -6.17 11.24
N ARG A 191 11.53 -5.80 10.66
CA ARG A 191 11.85 -6.03 9.24
C ARG A 191 11.63 -7.47 8.80
N TRP A 192 11.96 -8.44 9.66
CA TRP A 192 11.82 -9.86 9.35
C TRP A 192 10.36 -10.31 9.42
N ILE A 193 9.60 -9.81 10.41
CA ILE A 193 8.15 -10.04 10.50
C ILE A 193 7.46 -9.52 9.23
N LEU A 194 7.85 -8.32 8.79
CA LEU A 194 7.32 -7.73 7.56
C LEU A 194 7.72 -8.55 6.33
N TRP A 195 8.96 -9.03 6.22
CA TRP A 195 9.36 -9.92 5.11
C TRP A 195 8.56 -11.23 5.09
N CYS A 196 8.40 -11.89 6.24
CA CYS A 196 7.56 -13.09 6.35
C CYS A 196 6.12 -12.81 5.91
N THR A 197 5.58 -11.66 6.31
CA THR A 197 4.23 -11.24 5.94
C THR A 197 4.12 -10.97 4.44
N ILE A 198 5.09 -10.26 3.84
CA ILE A 198 5.14 -10.00 2.39
C ILE A 198 5.17 -11.32 1.60
N LEU A 199 5.98 -12.29 2.04
CA LEU A 199 6.05 -13.61 1.40
C LEU A 199 4.70 -14.35 1.51
N ALA A 200 4.10 -14.37 2.70
CA ALA A 200 2.78 -14.97 2.90
C ALA A 200 1.69 -14.30 2.03
N SER A 201 1.71 -12.96 1.92
CA SER A 201 0.80 -12.23 1.03
C SER A 201 1.06 -12.56 -0.45
N LEU A 202 2.32 -12.70 -0.87
CA LEU A 202 2.68 -13.06 -2.24
C LEU A 202 2.07 -14.41 -2.65
N ALA A 203 1.98 -15.37 -1.71
CA ALA A 203 1.40 -16.68 -1.96
C ALA A 203 -0.09 -16.63 -2.35
N VAL A 204 -0.83 -15.61 -1.89
CA VAL A 204 -2.26 -15.45 -2.12
C VAL A 204 -2.61 -14.38 -3.17
N LEU A 205 -1.66 -13.52 -3.55
CA LEU A 205 -1.88 -12.47 -4.55
C LEU A 205 -2.28 -13.03 -5.93
N PRO A 206 -3.17 -12.37 -6.69
CA PRO A 206 -3.48 -12.79 -8.05
C PRO A 206 -2.26 -12.77 -8.97
N LYS A 207 -2.22 -13.67 -9.98
CA LYS A 207 -1.09 -13.79 -10.91
C LYS A 207 -0.69 -12.46 -11.56
N ARG A 208 -1.67 -11.64 -11.97
CA ARG A 208 -1.43 -10.31 -12.57
C ARG A 208 -0.59 -9.39 -11.66
N GLU A 209 -0.84 -9.43 -10.36
CA GLU A 209 -0.13 -8.60 -9.38
C GLU A 209 1.26 -9.16 -9.06
N ARG A 210 1.46 -10.47 -9.22
CA ARG A 210 2.73 -11.18 -8.95
C ARG A 210 3.71 -11.17 -10.12
N ASP A 211 3.21 -11.26 -11.35
CA ASP A 211 4.05 -11.27 -12.55
C ASP A 211 4.73 -9.92 -12.79
N ASP A 212 4.24 -8.87 -12.10
CA ASP A 212 4.89 -7.58 -11.90
C ASP A 212 5.52 -7.01 -13.18
N PRO A 213 4.71 -6.72 -14.22
CA PRO A 213 5.20 -6.28 -15.53
C PRO A 213 5.98 -4.97 -15.49
N GLU A 214 5.81 -4.19 -14.43
CA GLU A 214 6.50 -2.91 -14.20
C GLU A 214 7.76 -3.05 -13.32
N GLU A 215 8.13 -4.29 -12.96
CA GLU A 215 9.29 -4.61 -12.12
C GLU A 215 9.33 -3.86 -10.77
N LEU A 216 8.17 -3.53 -10.19
CA LEU A 216 8.05 -2.83 -8.90
C LEU A 216 8.58 -3.63 -7.71
N LEU A 217 8.63 -4.96 -7.83
CA LEU A 217 9.20 -5.89 -6.86
C LEU A 217 10.72 -5.94 -6.96
N SER A 218 11.33 -5.55 -8.07
CA SER A 218 12.80 -5.53 -8.23
C SER A 218 13.46 -4.55 -7.22
N PRO A 219 12.98 -3.30 -7.07
CA PRO A 219 13.46 -2.42 -6.01
C PRO A 219 13.23 -2.94 -4.59
N LEU A 220 12.15 -3.71 -4.36
CA LEU A 220 11.88 -4.35 -3.07
C LEU A 220 12.91 -5.46 -2.81
N PHE A 221 13.28 -6.24 -3.84
CA PHE A 221 14.30 -7.27 -3.76
C PHE A 221 15.67 -6.69 -3.37
N ALA A 222 16.04 -5.52 -3.88
CA ALA A 222 17.30 -4.88 -3.47
C ALA A 222 17.37 -4.61 -1.94
N GLN A 223 16.23 -4.31 -1.30
CA GLN A 223 16.19 -4.19 0.17
C GLN A 223 16.32 -5.56 0.85
N PHE A 224 15.66 -6.59 0.30
CA PHE A 224 15.77 -7.96 0.80
C PHE A 224 17.22 -8.46 0.76
N GLU A 225 17.87 -8.31 -0.40
CA GLU A 225 19.27 -8.68 -0.61
C GLU A 225 20.19 -7.96 0.38
N SER A 226 20.00 -6.65 0.56
CA SER A 226 20.77 -5.88 1.55
C SER A 226 20.56 -6.38 2.98
N HIS A 227 19.34 -6.73 3.39
CA HIS A 227 19.06 -7.24 4.74
C HIS A 227 19.67 -8.63 4.95
N VAL A 228 19.55 -9.53 3.96
CA VAL A 228 20.06 -10.90 4.05
C VAL A 228 21.60 -10.93 4.03
N LYS A 229 22.24 -10.04 3.27
CA LYS A 229 23.72 -9.98 3.19
C LYS A 229 24.38 -9.80 4.56
N TYR A 230 23.75 -9.07 5.47
CA TYR A 230 24.29 -8.76 6.80
C TYR A 230 23.57 -9.48 7.95
N SER A 231 22.68 -10.43 7.66
CA SER A 231 21.92 -11.12 8.70
C SER A 231 22.69 -12.26 9.35
N SER A 232 22.36 -12.54 10.61
CA SER A 232 22.79 -13.76 11.31
C SER A 232 21.91 -14.96 10.96
N ILE A 233 22.36 -16.18 11.29
CA ILE A 233 21.58 -17.41 11.09
C ILE A 233 20.20 -17.32 11.76
N GLY A 234 20.16 -16.84 13.02
CA GLY A 234 18.91 -16.74 13.79
C GLY A 234 17.86 -15.85 13.14
N GLU A 235 18.29 -14.81 12.43
CA GLU A 235 17.42 -13.88 11.72
C GLU A 235 16.86 -14.44 10.41
N LEU A 236 17.51 -15.45 9.84
CA LEU A 236 17.04 -16.12 8.63
C LEU A 236 16.01 -17.22 8.94
N LEU A 237 16.01 -17.75 10.16
CA LEU A 237 15.08 -18.84 10.55
C LEU A 237 13.61 -18.50 10.32
N PRO A 238 13.09 -17.30 10.68
CA PRO A 238 11.69 -16.95 10.42
C PRO A 238 11.32 -17.02 8.93
N LEU A 239 12.27 -16.71 8.03
CA LEU A 239 12.05 -16.84 6.59
C LEU A 239 11.95 -18.31 6.20
N LEU A 240 12.88 -19.16 6.65
CA LEU A 240 12.84 -20.59 6.39
C LEU A 240 11.52 -21.20 6.87
N ASP A 241 11.10 -20.87 8.09
CA ASP A 241 9.86 -21.34 8.68
C ASP A 241 8.64 -20.85 7.88
N THR A 242 8.67 -19.61 7.36
CA THR A 242 7.59 -19.08 6.50
C THR A 242 7.44 -19.90 5.22
N PHE A 243 8.54 -20.30 4.59
CA PHE A 243 8.49 -21.18 3.42
C PHE A 243 8.03 -22.60 3.78
N LEU A 244 8.59 -23.19 4.83
CA LEU A 244 8.27 -24.56 5.27
C LEU A 244 6.81 -24.71 5.72
N ASN A 245 6.24 -23.66 6.30
CA ASN A 245 4.84 -23.64 6.74
C ASN A 245 3.85 -23.26 5.62
N SER A 246 4.32 -22.95 4.41
CA SER A 246 3.46 -22.59 3.29
C SER A 246 3.50 -23.63 2.16
N ASP A 247 2.34 -24.20 1.88
CA ASP A 247 2.11 -25.10 0.75
C ASP A 247 2.20 -24.40 -0.62
N LYS A 248 2.03 -23.07 -0.64
CA LYS A 248 1.93 -22.25 -1.86
C LYS A 248 3.24 -21.60 -2.29
N LEU A 249 4.16 -21.33 -1.37
CA LEU A 249 5.39 -20.59 -1.68
C LEU A 249 6.34 -21.38 -2.58
N PHE A 250 6.68 -22.61 -2.23
CA PHE A 250 7.62 -23.40 -3.03
C PHE A 250 7.16 -23.61 -4.49
N PRO A 251 5.89 -23.98 -4.78
CA PRO A 251 5.41 -24.09 -6.16
C PRO A 251 5.40 -22.77 -6.96
N LEU A 252 5.48 -21.62 -6.29
CA LEU A 252 5.56 -20.31 -6.93
C LEU A 252 7.00 -19.93 -7.32
N VAL A 253 8.02 -20.58 -6.76
CA VAL A 253 9.44 -20.28 -7.04
C VAL A 253 9.75 -20.40 -8.54
N SER A 254 9.21 -21.44 -9.20
CA SER A 254 9.38 -21.67 -10.65
C SER A 254 8.48 -20.79 -11.54
N LYS A 255 7.72 -19.85 -10.95
CA LYS A 255 6.76 -19.00 -11.67
C LYS A 255 6.96 -17.51 -11.40
N CYS A 256 7.57 -17.16 -10.28
CA CYS A 256 7.75 -15.78 -9.82
C CYS A 256 9.24 -15.45 -9.73
N ARG A 257 9.69 -14.53 -10.59
CA ARG A 257 11.10 -14.08 -10.63
C ARG A 257 11.56 -13.54 -9.28
N PHE A 258 10.74 -12.73 -8.61
CA PHE A 258 11.05 -12.17 -7.28
C PHE A 258 11.28 -13.28 -6.24
N LEU A 259 10.46 -14.32 -6.26
CA LEU A 259 10.60 -15.43 -5.30
C LEU A 259 11.81 -16.30 -5.63
N LEU A 260 12.09 -16.52 -6.91
CA LEU A 260 13.30 -17.21 -7.36
C LEU A 260 14.56 -16.47 -6.86
N THR A 261 14.66 -15.16 -7.09
CA THR A 261 15.83 -14.38 -6.62
C THR A 261 15.92 -14.36 -5.09
N THR A 262 14.78 -14.30 -4.39
CA THR A 262 14.71 -14.43 -2.93
C THR A 262 15.33 -15.74 -2.44
N VAL A 263 14.91 -16.88 -3.01
CA VAL A 263 15.43 -18.21 -2.64
C VAL A 263 16.91 -18.34 -2.97
N LEU A 264 17.35 -17.89 -4.16
CA LEU A 264 18.77 -17.94 -4.53
C LEU A 264 19.65 -17.12 -3.57
N THR A 265 19.15 -15.97 -3.10
CA THR A 265 19.86 -15.12 -2.12
C THR A 265 19.93 -15.78 -0.74
N LEU A 266 18.87 -16.49 -0.33
CA LEU A 266 18.90 -17.28 0.90
C LEU A 266 19.89 -18.44 0.80
N VAL A 267 19.93 -19.16 -0.33
CA VAL A 267 20.90 -20.24 -0.57
C VAL A 267 22.33 -19.68 -0.51
N ASP A 268 22.60 -18.58 -1.22
CA ASP A 268 23.91 -17.92 -1.19
C ASP A 268 24.31 -17.53 0.24
N ARG A 269 23.42 -16.91 1.00
CA ARG A 269 23.72 -16.51 2.38
C ARG A 269 23.94 -17.70 3.31
N MET A 270 23.11 -18.74 3.20
CA MET A 270 23.23 -19.96 4.02
C MET A 270 24.53 -20.71 3.72
N GLU A 271 25.01 -20.68 2.47
CA GLU A 271 26.29 -21.27 2.09
C GLU A 271 27.48 -20.55 2.75
N HIS A 272 27.45 -19.22 2.82
CA HIS A 272 28.46 -18.43 3.54
C HIS A 272 28.45 -18.68 5.05
N LEU A 273 27.30 -19.06 5.61
CA LEU A 273 27.14 -19.33 7.03
C LEU A 273 27.24 -20.83 7.37
N HIS A 274 27.59 -21.67 6.40
CA HIS A 274 27.55 -23.12 6.52
C HIS A 274 28.30 -23.65 7.75
N ASP A 275 29.52 -23.18 7.97
CA ASP A 275 30.38 -23.71 9.05
C ASP A 275 29.90 -23.28 10.45
N ALA A 276 28.98 -22.31 10.53
CA ALA A 276 28.36 -21.83 11.76
C ALA A 276 26.98 -22.49 12.05
N LEU A 277 26.54 -23.43 11.21
CA LEU A 277 25.25 -24.12 11.40
C LEU A 277 25.30 -25.08 12.60
N THR A 278 24.37 -24.91 13.54
CA THR A 278 24.09 -25.94 14.54
C THR A 278 23.37 -27.14 13.89
N PRO A 279 23.42 -28.34 14.47
CA PRO A 279 22.75 -29.52 13.92
C PRO A 279 21.25 -29.30 13.66
N GLU A 280 20.56 -28.65 14.60
CA GLU A 280 19.13 -28.33 14.47
C GLU A 280 18.83 -27.42 13.28
N VAL A 281 19.64 -26.37 13.09
CA VAL A 281 19.46 -25.46 11.96
C VAL A 281 19.84 -26.13 10.65
N ALA A 282 20.89 -26.97 10.64
CA ALA A 282 21.27 -27.75 9.48
C ALA A 282 20.14 -28.68 9.03
N ASP A 283 19.41 -29.30 9.95
CA ASP A 283 18.29 -30.17 9.61
C ASP A 283 17.06 -29.40 9.09
N ARG A 284 16.77 -28.22 9.67
CA ARG A 284 15.75 -27.30 9.11
C ARG A 284 16.13 -26.85 7.70
N TRP A 285 17.39 -26.49 7.49
CA TRP A 285 17.91 -26.09 6.18
C TRP A 285 17.81 -27.23 5.16
N LYS A 286 18.18 -28.46 5.52
CA LYS A 286 17.98 -29.63 4.66
C LYS A 286 16.50 -29.86 4.33
N ALA A 287 15.59 -29.66 5.29
CA ALA A 287 14.15 -29.77 5.03
C ALA A 287 13.69 -28.73 4.00
N PHE A 288 14.14 -27.48 4.13
CA PHE A 288 13.88 -26.42 3.16
C PHE A 288 14.38 -26.79 1.76
N LEU A 289 15.62 -27.27 1.65
CA LEU A 289 16.20 -27.67 0.36
C LEU A 289 15.48 -28.87 -0.27
N ARG A 290 15.00 -29.83 0.53
CA ARG A 290 14.20 -30.96 0.03
C ARG A 290 12.87 -30.50 -0.55
N GLU A 291 12.16 -29.62 0.16
CA GLU A 291 10.89 -29.05 -0.32
C GLU A 291 11.08 -28.19 -1.57
N LEU A 292 12.15 -27.39 -1.60
CA LEU A 292 12.54 -26.64 -2.79
C LEU A 292 12.77 -27.57 -3.97
N SER A 293 13.60 -28.61 -3.80
CA SER A 293 13.89 -29.59 -4.86
C SER A 293 12.61 -30.28 -5.35
N ARG A 294 11.72 -30.67 -4.44
CA ARG A 294 10.41 -31.26 -4.77
C ARG A 294 9.55 -30.31 -5.60
N ALA A 295 9.48 -29.04 -5.24
CA ALA A 295 8.64 -28.07 -5.93
C ALA A 295 9.18 -27.65 -7.31
N VAL A 296 10.49 -27.69 -7.51
CA VAL A 296 11.10 -27.46 -8.83
C VAL A 296 11.29 -28.76 -9.63
N SER A 297 10.91 -29.91 -9.07
CA SER A 297 10.94 -31.17 -9.81
C SER A 297 9.90 -31.15 -10.93
N GLY A 298 10.34 -31.32 -12.17
CA GLY A 298 9.52 -31.18 -13.38
C GLY A 298 9.76 -29.88 -14.16
N VAL A 299 10.51 -28.93 -13.60
CA VAL A 299 11.08 -27.81 -14.36
C VAL A 299 12.15 -28.38 -15.31
N GLY A 300 11.86 -28.36 -16.62
CA GLY A 300 12.73 -28.93 -17.67
C GLY A 300 12.05 -29.95 -18.59
N VAL A 301 10.83 -30.39 -18.31
CA VAL A 301 10.08 -31.39 -19.13
C VAL A 301 9.24 -30.73 -20.26
N GLY A 302 9.50 -29.47 -20.60
CA GLY A 302 8.75 -28.74 -21.64
C GLY A 302 9.35 -27.38 -22.00
N PRO A 303 8.75 -26.61 -22.92
CA PRO A 303 9.22 -25.29 -23.30
C PRO A 303 9.06 -24.32 -22.13
N GLN A 304 10.10 -24.19 -21.31
CA GLN A 304 10.09 -23.32 -20.13
C GLN A 304 10.58 -21.93 -20.49
N LYS A 305 9.91 -20.92 -19.91
CA LYS A 305 10.34 -19.53 -20.00
C LYS A 305 11.46 -19.31 -18.97
N VAL A 306 12.65 -19.00 -19.45
CA VAL A 306 13.74 -18.48 -18.61
C VAL A 306 13.20 -17.31 -17.78
N LEU A 307 13.28 -17.43 -16.44
CA LEU A 307 12.74 -16.42 -15.52
C LEU A 307 13.78 -15.36 -15.16
N LEU A 308 15.04 -15.78 -15.05
CA LEU A 308 16.14 -14.95 -14.62
C LEU A 308 17.28 -15.05 -15.63
N LYS A 309 17.85 -13.91 -16.00
CA LYS A 309 19.11 -13.86 -16.73
C LYS A 309 20.18 -13.40 -15.76
N LEU A 310 21.21 -14.22 -15.55
CA LEU A 310 22.35 -13.88 -14.72
C LEU A 310 23.54 -13.57 -15.61
N ASP A 311 24.33 -12.60 -15.15
CA ASP A 311 25.64 -12.32 -15.73
C ASP A 311 26.59 -13.49 -15.40
N PRO A 312 27.35 -14.02 -16.37
CA PRO A 312 28.33 -15.09 -16.14
C PRO A 312 29.40 -14.75 -15.08
N ASP A 313 29.68 -13.48 -14.83
CA ASP A 313 30.65 -13.06 -13.80
C ASP A 313 29.99 -12.79 -12.43
N CYS A 314 28.70 -13.13 -12.28
CA CYS A 314 27.99 -12.99 -11.02
C CYS A 314 28.55 -13.97 -9.97
N LYS A 315 29.11 -13.42 -8.88
CA LYS A 315 29.72 -14.20 -7.78
C LYS A 315 28.78 -15.25 -7.18
N ILE A 316 27.46 -14.99 -7.22
CA ILE A 316 26.44 -15.91 -6.72
C ILE A 316 26.50 -17.27 -7.43
N LEU A 317 26.90 -17.34 -8.71
CA LEU A 317 27.00 -18.59 -9.47
C LEU A 317 28.07 -19.51 -8.87
N GLY A 318 29.18 -18.95 -8.39
CA GLY A 318 30.23 -19.70 -7.71
C GLY A 318 29.74 -20.27 -6.38
N THR A 319 29.09 -19.43 -5.56
CA THR A 319 28.52 -19.87 -4.28
C THR A 319 27.45 -20.95 -4.48
N LEU A 320 26.55 -20.76 -5.44
CA LEU A 320 25.49 -21.72 -5.75
C LEU A 320 26.08 -23.06 -6.19
N ARG A 321 27.11 -23.06 -7.03
CA ARG A 321 27.79 -24.30 -7.43
C ARG A 321 28.43 -25.02 -6.25
N ASN A 322 29.12 -24.31 -5.37
CA ASN A 322 29.69 -24.89 -4.15
C ASN A 322 28.59 -25.51 -3.27
N HIS A 323 27.47 -24.79 -3.12
CA HIS A 323 26.32 -25.27 -2.37
C HIS A 323 25.72 -26.55 -2.97
N PHE A 324 25.56 -26.61 -4.29
CA PHE A 324 25.01 -27.77 -4.97
C PHE A 324 25.95 -28.98 -4.90
N GLN A 325 27.27 -28.77 -4.95
CA GLN A 325 28.26 -29.83 -4.73
C GLN A 325 28.19 -30.44 -3.32
N ARG A 326 27.79 -29.67 -2.30
CA ARG A 326 27.56 -30.18 -0.93
C ARG A 326 26.27 -30.99 -0.79
N HIS A 327 25.29 -30.76 -1.67
CA HIS A 327 24.00 -31.45 -1.67
C HIS A 327 23.71 -32.16 -3.01
N PRO A 328 24.59 -33.07 -3.46
CA PRO A 328 24.47 -33.69 -4.78
C PRO A 328 23.21 -34.56 -4.92
N SER A 329 22.68 -35.08 -3.81
CA SER A 329 21.48 -35.91 -3.78
C SER A 329 20.19 -35.16 -4.15
N LEU A 330 20.20 -33.83 -4.13
CA LEU A 330 18.99 -33.02 -4.39
C LEU A 330 18.82 -32.62 -5.85
N ASP A 331 19.86 -32.79 -6.68
CA ASP A 331 19.88 -32.42 -8.10
C ASP A 331 19.32 -30.99 -8.35
N LEU A 332 19.63 -30.06 -7.44
CA LEU A 332 19.11 -28.69 -7.47
C LEU A 332 19.79 -27.84 -8.54
N GLU A 333 21.04 -28.14 -8.88
CA GLU A 333 21.81 -27.39 -9.87
C GLU A 333 21.13 -27.43 -11.24
N LEU A 334 20.83 -28.62 -11.77
CA LEU A 334 20.17 -28.76 -13.07
C LEU A 334 18.78 -28.12 -13.07
N LYS A 335 18.00 -28.33 -12.00
CA LYS A 335 16.62 -27.85 -11.90
C LYS A 335 16.52 -26.32 -11.77
N LEU A 336 17.40 -25.69 -10.99
CA LEU A 336 17.41 -24.24 -10.81
C LEU A 336 18.10 -23.53 -11.97
N LEU A 337 19.16 -24.10 -12.54
CA LEU A 337 19.77 -23.56 -13.76
C LEU A 337 18.82 -23.62 -14.97
N ALA A 338 17.88 -24.58 -15.03
CA ALA A 338 16.84 -24.57 -16.05
C ALA A 338 15.93 -23.31 -16.00
N LEU A 339 15.82 -22.65 -14.84
CA LEU A 339 15.06 -21.39 -14.68
C LEU A 339 15.91 -20.14 -14.93
N VAL A 340 17.23 -20.31 -15.01
CA VAL A 340 18.23 -19.24 -15.04
C VAL A 340 19.07 -19.35 -16.31
N SER A 341 18.98 -18.37 -17.19
CA SER A 341 19.91 -18.26 -18.32
C SER A 341 21.16 -17.52 -17.84
N VAL A 342 22.31 -18.17 -17.97
CA VAL A 342 23.61 -17.49 -17.84
C VAL A 342 23.92 -16.88 -19.21
N GLY A 343 24.16 -15.58 -19.27
CA GLY A 343 24.54 -14.90 -20.52
C GLY A 343 25.88 -15.44 -21.05
N ASP A 344 26.04 -15.47 -22.37
CA ASP A 344 27.33 -15.79 -22.97
C ASP A 344 28.35 -14.70 -22.63
N LYS A 345 29.57 -15.09 -22.24
CA LYS A 345 30.70 -14.16 -22.11
C LYS A 345 30.96 -13.57 -23.50
N LYS A 346 30.78 -12.25 -23.63
CA LYS A 346 31.18 -11.51 -24.84
C LYS A 346 32.69 -11.41 -24.95
#